data_AF-I1W1I6-F1
#
_entry.id   AF-I1W1I6-F1
#
_cell.length_a   1.000
_cell.length_b   1.000
_cell.length_c   1.000
_cell.angle_alpha   90.00
_cell.angle_beta   90.00
_cell.angle_gamma   90.00
#
_symmetry.space_group_name_H-M   'P 1'
#
loop_
_entity.id
_entity.type
_entity.pdbx_description
1 polymer ?
#
loop_
_entity_poly.entity_id
_entity_poly.type
_entity_poly.pdbx_seq_one_letter_code
_entity_poly.pdbx_strand_id
1 'polypeptide(L)'
;GSQLQSRSLNGDYAKDTALGMASSQASSQLQAWLQHYGTAEVNLQSGNNFDGSSLDFLLPFYDSENMLAFGQVGARYIDSRFTANLGAGQRFFLPENMLGYNVFIDQDFSGDNTRLGIGGEYWRDYFKSSVNGYFRMSGWHESYNKKDYDERPANGFDIRFNGYLPSYPALGAKLMYEQYYGD
;
A
#
# COMPACT_ATOMS: atom_id res chain seq x y z
N GLY A 1 19.38 40.65 8.32
CA GLY A 1 18.71 39.56 9.05
C GLY A 1 18.51 38.33 8.18
N SER A 2 19.59 37.69 7.72
CA SER A 2 19.54 36.52 6.82
C SER A 2 20.01 35.21 7.47
N GLN A 3 20.37 35.21 8.76
CA GLN A 3 20.82 33.99 9.47
C GLN A 3 19.71 33.26 10.25
N LEU A 4 18.50 33.80 10.28
CA LEU A 4 17.37 33.20 11.01
C LEU A 4 16.45 32.32 10.13
N GLN A 5 16.56 32.40 8.79
CA GLN A 5 15.73 31.59 7.88
C GLN A 5 16.35 30.23 7.49
N SER A 6 17.68 30.06 7.56
CA SER A 6 18.34 28.78 7.21
C SER A 6 18.28 27.71 8.31
N ARG A 7 18.04 28.11 9.57
CA ARG A 7 17.89 27.19 10.70
C ARG A 7 16.53 26.48 10.75
N SER A 8 15.48 27.10 10.23
CA SER A 8 14.14 26.50 10.15
C SER A 8 14.11 25.39 9.09
N LEU A 9 14.64 25.67 7.90
CA LEU A 9 14.68 24.71 6.79
C LEU A 9 15.50 23.46 7.14
N ASN A 10 16.71 23.62 7.69
CA ASN A 10 17.52 22.47 8.11
C ASN A 10 16.94 21.71 9.31
N GLY A 11 16.16 22.39 10.17
CA GLY A 11 15.51 21.77 11.32
C GLY A 11 14.37 20.84 10.91
N ASP A 12 13.61 21.21 9.87
CA ASP A 12 12.48 20.43 9.38
C ASP A 12 12.94 19.24 8.52
N TYR A 13 13.91 19.43 7.61
CA TYR A 13 14.50 18.29 6.87
C TYR A 13 15.22 17.28 7.78
N ALA A 14 15.94 17.74 8.81
CA ALA A 14 16.61 16.86 9.75
C ALA A 14 15.62 16.13 10.67
N LYS A 15 14.51 16.78 11.05
CA LYS A 15 13.42 16.13 11.79
C LYS A 15 12.70 15.11 10.92
N ASP A 16 12.35 15.42 9.68
CA ASP A 16 11.67 14.49 8.77
C ASP A 16 12.57 13.30 8.41
N THR A 17 13.87 13.53 8.22
CA THR A 17 14.84 12.45 8.00
C THR A 17 15.01 11.60 9.26
N ALA A 18 15.09 12.21 10.44
CA ALA A 18 15.21 11.47 11.71
C ALA A 18 13.92 10.71 12.04
N LEU A 19 12.75 11.28 11.77
CA LEU A 19 11.45 10.65 11.91
C LEU A 19 11.30 9.49 10.92
N GLY A 20 11.75 9.64 9.67
CA GLY A 20 11.78 8.57 8.66
C GLY A 20 12.76 7.44 9.01
N MET A 21 13.92 7.76 9.55
CA MET A 21 14.90 6.77 10.05
C MET A 21 14.40 6.02 11.28
N ALA A 22 13.82 6.72 12.26
CA ALA A 22 13.23 6.08 13.44
C ALA A 22 12.02 5.21 13.08
N SER A 23 11.17 5.70 12.16
CA SER A 23 10.01 4.99 11.63
C SER A 23 10.40 3.72 10.87
N SER A 24 11.42 3.81 10.01
CA SER A 24 11.92 2.65 9.25
C SER A 24 12.60 1.62 10.16
N GLN A 25 13.33 2.03 11.19
CA GLN A 25 13.95 1.12 12.15
C GLN A 25 12.92 0.40 13.05
N ALA A 26 11.90 1.12 13.52
CA ALA A 26 10.80 0.52 14.28
C ALA A 26 9.97 -0.44 13.41
N SER A 27 9.68 -0.05 12.17
CA SER A 27 9.02 -0.91 11.17
C SER A 27 9.83 -2.17 10.92
N SER A 28 11.14 -2.06 10.70
CA SER A 28 12.02 -3.21 10.45
C SER A 28 12.02 -4.24 11.59
N GLN A 29 12.04 -3.78 12.85
CA GLN A 29 12.04 -4.67 14.02
C GLN A 29 10.70 -5.40 14.18
N LEU A 30 9.58 -4.71 13.98
CA LEU A 30 8.25 -5.32 14.01
C LEU A 30 8.09 -6.35 12.89
N GLN A 31 8.53 -6.02 11.67
CA GLN A 31 8.50 -6.93 10.54
C GLN A 31 9.33 -8.18 10.80
N ALA A 32 10.53 -8.05 11.37
CA ALA A 32 11.40 -9.18 11.69
C ALA A 32 10.79 -10.14 12.74
N TRP A 33 10.08 -9.62 13.74
CA TRP A 33 9.40 -10.47 14.73
C TRP A 33 8.20 -11.22 14.11
N LEU A 34 7.49 -10.58 13.19
CA LEU A 34 6.29 -11.11 12.53
C LEU A 34 6.60 -12.10 11.39
N GLN A 35 7.85 -12.09 10.88
CA GLN A 35 8.33 -12.97 9.82
C GLN A 35 8.20 -14.47 10.13
N HIS A 36 8.09 -14.86 11.41
CA HIS A 36 7.89 -16.26 11.79
C HIS A 36 6.53 -16.86 11.38
N TYR A 37 5.53 -16.02 11.08
CA TYR A 37 4.17 -16.46 10.74
C TYR A 37 3.68 -15.97 9.36
N GLY A 38 4.45 -15.14 8.66
CA GLY A 38 4.07 -14.51 7.39
C GLY A 38 4.93 -13.29 7.08
N THR A 39 4.57 -12.46 6.09
CA THR A 39 5.24 -11.17 5.87
C THR A 39 4.40 -10.06 6.47
N ALA A 40 4.94 -9.33 7.44
CA ALA A 40 4.34 -8.08 7.87
C ALA A 40 5.04 -6.92 7.16
N GLU A 41 4.28 -5.89 6.83
CA GLU A 41 4.78 -4.62 6.32
C GLU A 41 4.17 -3.50 7.16
N VAL A 42 5.03 -2.59 7.62
CA VAL A 42 4.63 -1.37 8.32
C VAL A 42 5.09 -0.22 7.46
N ASN A 43 4.14 0.63 7.07
CA ASN A 43 4.44 1.84 6.31
C ASN A 43 4.03 3.06 7.13
N LEU A 44 4.99 3.97 7.30
CA LEU A 44 4.79 5.26 7.95
C LEU A 44 5.10 6.31 6.89
N GLN A 45 4.04 6.98 6.44
CA GLN A 45 4.13 8.03 5.44
C GLN A 45 3.87 9.38 6.11
N SER A 46 4.80 10.31 5.88
CA SER A 46 4.71 11.68 6.37
C SER A 46 4.98 12.64 5.21
N GLY A 47 4.05 13.58 4.98
CA GLY A 47 4.10 14.58 3.92
C GLY A 47 2.70 14.96 3.40
N ASN A 48 2.34 16.25 3.48
CA ASN A 48 1.05 16.84 3.07
C ASN A 48 -0.18 15.98 3.47
N ASN A 49 -1.32 16.09 2.75
CA ASN A 49 -2.63 15.48 3.05
C ASN A 49 -2.66 13.93 3.18
N PHE A 50 -1.53 13.23 3.27
CA PHE A 50 -1.46 11.77 3.38
C PHE A 50 -0.62 11.28 4.57
N ASP A 51 -0.48 12.10 5.61
CA ASP A 51 0.08 11.63 6.89
C ASP A 51 -0.72 10.43 7.40
N GLY A 52 -0.02 9.34 7.68
CA GLY A 52 -0.68 8.14 8.14
C GLY A 52 0.24 6.95 8.34
N SER A 53 -0.36 5.92 8.91
CA SER A 53 0.27 4.63 9.15
C SER A 53 -0.56 3.52 8.51
N SER A 54 0.14 2.53 7.96
CA SER A 54 -0.48 1.27 7.58
C SER A 54 0.31 0.10 8.15
N LEU A 55 -0.43 -0.96 8.42
CA LEU A 55 0.08 -2.24 8.86
C LEU A 55 -0.62 -3.31 8.03
N ASP A 56 0.15 -4.06 7.27
CA ASP A 56 -0.32 -5.11 6.37
C ASP A 56 0.36 -6.43 6.74
N PHE A 57 -0.40 -7.52 6.73
CA PHE A 57 0.07 -8.88 7.02
C PHE A 57 -0.32 -9.80 5.89
N LEU A 58 0.67 -10.47 5.30
CA LEU A 58 0.49 -11.55 4.35
C LEU A 58 0.77 -12.88 5.07
N LEU A 59 -0.24 -13.72 5.17
CA LEU A 59 -0.23 -15.00 5.88
C LEU A 59 -0.32 -16.14 4.86
N PRO A 60 0.76 -16.90 4.64
CA PRO A 60 0.72 -18.08 3.80
C PRO A 60 -0.06 -19.20 4.50
N PHE A 61 -1.02 -19.80 3.80
CA PHE A 61 -1.73 -21.00 4.29
C PHE A 61 -1.47 -22.24 3.42
N TYR A 62 -0.85 -22.05 2.25
CA TYR A 62 -0.22 -23.10 1.46
C TYR A 62 1.05 -22.55 0.83
N ASP A 63 2.18 -23.25 1.02
CA ASP A 63 3.48 -22.81 0.53
C ASP A 63 4.25 -24.02 -0.06
N SER A 64 4.61 -23.90 -1.33
CA SER A 64 5.33 -24.92 -2.09
C SER A 64 6.22 -24.24 -3.13
N GLU A 65 7.16 -24.98 -3.71
CA GLU A 65 8.09 -24.43 -4.72
C GLU A 65 7.39 -23.80 -5.93
N ASN A 66 6.22 -24.31 -6.32
CA ASN A 66 5.51 -23.88 -7.53
C ASN A 66 4.29 -23.01 -7.25
N MET A 67 3.81 -22.97 -6.00
CA MET A 67 2.58 -22.25 -5.65
C MET A 67 2.56 -21.79 -4.20
N LEU A 68 2.17 -20.54 -4.00
CA LEU A 68 1.87 -19.92 -2.72
C LEU A 68 0.41 -19.48 -2.70
N ALA A 69 -0.37 -19.92 -1.72
CA ALA A 69 -1.70 -19.38 -1.43
C ALA A 69 -1.66 -18.65 -0.09
N PHE A 70 -2.18 -17.42 -0.08
CA PHE A 70 -2.03 -16.51 1.05
C PHE A 70 -3.32 -15.74 1.31
N GLY A 71 -3.53 -15.43 2.58
CA GLY A 71 -4.45 -14.40 3.03
C GLY A 71 -3.68 -13.11 3.29
N GLN A 72 -4.29 -11.97 3.03
CA GLN A 72 -3.72 -10.68 3.39
C GLN A 72 -4.74 -9.89 4.20
N VAL A 73 -4.30 -9.35 5.33
CA VAL A 73 -5.11 -8.47 6.18
C VAL A 73 -4.31 -7.21 6.46
N GLY A 74 -4.94 -6.06 6.31
CA GLY A 74 -4.31 -4.77 6.52
C GLY A 74 -5.25 -3.81 7.22
N ALA A 75 -4.65 -2.86 7.93
CA ALA A 75 -5.35 -1.72 8.49
C ALA A 75 -4.51 -0.48 8.28
N ARG A 76 -5.15 0.63 7.93
CA ARG A 76 -4.51 1.91 7.70
C ARG A 76 -5.32 3.04 8.28
N TYR A 77 -4.63 4.03 8.81
CA TYR A 77 -5.21 5.30 9.21
C TYR A 77 -4.50 6.40 8.43
N ILE A 78 -5.17 6.93 7.41
CA ILE A 78 -4.66 7.94 6.48
C ILE A 78 -5.75 8.98 6.27
N ASP A 79 -5.41 10.27 6.28
CA ASP A 79 -6.35 11.37 6.05
C ASP A 79 -7.60 11.31 6.95
N SER A 80 -7.39 11.04 8.25
CA SER A 80 -8.45 10.91 9.26
C SER A 80 -9.50 9.82 8.98
N ARG A 81 -9.19 8.86 8.10
CA ARG A 81 -10.03 7.69 7.81
C ARG A 81 -9.36 6.41 8.26
N PHE A 82 -10.11 5.55 8.94
CA PHE A 82 -9.71 4.20 9.28
C PHE A 82 -10.23 3.23 8.23
N THR A 83 -9.32 2.60 7.48
CA THR A 83 -9.65 1.60 6.47
C THR A 83 -9.02 0.27 6.84
N ALA A 84 -9.79 -0.82 6.75
CA ALA A 84 -9.23 -2.17 6.77
C ALA A 84 -9.38 -2.83 5.40
N ASN A 85 -8.44 -3.72 5.10
CA ASN A 85 -8.37 -4.47 3.86
C ASN A 85 -8.28 -5.95 4.23
N LEU A 86 -9.10 -6.79 3.61
CA LEU A 86 -9.03 -8.23 3.74
C LEU A 86 -9.03 -8.85 2.36
N GLY A 87 -8.05 -9.69 2.06
CA GLY A 87 -7.95 -10.35 0.77
C GLY A 87 -7.31 -11.71 0.83
N ALA A 88 -7.34 -12.37 -0.31
CA ALA A 88 -6.68 -13.63 -0.54
C ALA A 88 -6.16 -13.70 -1.97
N GLY A 89 -5.12 -14.48 -2.19
CA GLY A 89 -4.53 -14.64 -3.50
C GLY A 89 -3.71 -15.91 -3.64
N GLN A 90 -3.32 -16.16 -4.89
CA GLN A 90 -2.42 -17.25 -5.25
C GLN A 90 -1.33 -16.71 -6.16
N ARG A 91 -0.11 -17.22 -5.96
CA ARG A 91 1.07 -16.97 -6.79
C ARG A 91 1.61 -18.30 -7.27
N PHE A 92 1.88 -18.38 -8.57
CA PHE A 92 2.45 -19.55 -9.23
C PHE A 92 3.86 -19.19 -9.70
N PHE A 93 4.83 -20.00 -9.31
CA PHE A 93 6.24 -19.78 -9.61
C PHE A 93 6.67 -20.68 -10.76
N LEU A 94 7.29 -20.04 -11.76
CA LEU A 94 7.97 -20.67 -12.89
C LEU A 94 9.47 -20.32 -12.80
N PRO A 95 10.35 -21.00 -13.54
CA PRO A 95 11.81 -20.81 -13.41
C PRO A 95 12.29 -19.37 -13.57
N GLU A 96 11.60 -18.53 -14.35
CA GLU A 96 12.01 -17.16 -14.65
C GLU A 96 10.95 -16.09 -14.32
N ASN A 97 9.79 -16.49 -13.83
CA ASN A 97 8.68 -15.57 -13.58
C ASN A 97 7.68 -16.12 -12.56
N MET A 98 6.83 -15.24 -12.06
CA MET A 98 5.71 -15.56 -11.20
C MET A 98 4.46 -14.89 -11.75
N LEU A 99 3.37 -15.64 -11.77
CA LEU A 99 2.03 -15.15 -12.08
C LEU A 99 1.18 -15.20 -10.82
N GLY A 100 0.39 -14.16 -10.57
CA GLY A 100 -0.46 -14.12 -9.39
C GLY A 100 -1.79 -13.46 -9.66
N TYR A 101 -2.76 -13.79 -8.83
CA TYR A 101 -4.03 -13.08 -8.76
C TYR A 101 -4.45 -12.94 -7.31
N ASN A 102 -5.21 -11.89 -7.02
CA ASN A 102 -5.73 -11.63 -5.69
C ASN A 102 -7.09 -10.93 -5.75
N VAL A 103 -7.85 -11.07 -4.67
CA VAL A 103 -9.13 -10.39 -4.46
C VAL A 103 -9.12 -9.80 -3.07
N PHE A 104 -9.64 -8.57 -2.95
CA PHE A 104 -9.69 -7.80 -1.71
C PHE A 104 -11.07 -7.21 -1.48
N ILE A 105 -11.47 -7.13 -0.22
CA ILE A 105 -12.54 -6.27 0.27
C ILE A 105 -11.88 -5.18 1.10
N ASP A 106 -12.10 -3.94 0.68
CA ASP A 106 -11.69 -2.74 1.40
C ASP A 106 -12.91 -2.16 2.09
N GLN A 107 -12.80 -1.90 3.39
CA GLN A 107 -13.82 -1.21 4.17
C GLN A 107 -13.21 0.03 4.82
N ASP A 108 -13.69 1.20 4.42
CA ASP A 108 -13.52 2.43 5.18
C ASP A 108 -14.60 2.48 6.26
N PHE A 109 -14.19 2.38 7.52
CA PHE A 109 -15.11 2.43 8.66
C PHE A 109 -15.47 3.87 9.06
N SER A 110 -14.66 4.86 8.68
CA SER A 110 -14.95 6.26 8.98
C SER A 110 -16.05 6.79 8.07
N GLY A 111 -15.95 6.49 6.77
CA GLY A 111 -16.94 6.87 5.77
C GLY A 111 -18.00 5.82 5.46
N ASP A 112 -17.95 4.62 6.03
CA ASP A 112 -18.81 3.48 5.68
C ASP A 112 -18.80 3.13 4.18
N ASN A 113 -17.62 3.23 3.56
CA ASN A 113 -17.43 2.92 2.14
C ASN A 113 -16.86 1.51 1.96
N THR A 114 -17.52 0.69 1.13
CA THR A 114 -17.07 -0.68 0.81
C THR A 114 -16.65 -0.79 -0.65
N ARG A 115 -15.52 -1.44 -0.90
CA ARG A 115 -14.97 -1.62 -2.26
C ARG A 115 -14.41 -3.04 -2.46
N LEU A 116 -14.62 -3.58 -3.66
CA LEU A 116 -14.01 -4.81 -4.13
C LEU A 116 -12.78 -4.48 -4.98
N GLY A 117 -11.65 -5.10 -4.66
CA GLY A 117 -10.42 -5.07 -5.45
C GLY A 117 -10.17 -6.42 -6.11
N ILE A 118 -9.74 -6.41 -7.38
CA ILE A 118 -9.25 -7.60 -8.07
C ILE A 118 -7.90 -7.25 -8.70
N GLY A 119 -6.88 -8.04 -8.39
CA GLY A 119 -5.50 -7.80 -8.84
C GLY A 119 -4.92 -8.96 -9.63
N GLY A 120 -4.10 -8.62 -10.62
CA GLY A 120 -3.23 -9.52 -11.34
C GLY A 120 -1.77 -9.12 -11.15
N GLU A 121 -0.87 -10.10 -11.03
CA GLU A 121 0.55 -9.91 -10.78
C GLU A 121 1.38 -10.68 -11.82
N TYR A 122 2.42 -10.03 -12.35
CA TYR A 122 3.46 -10.68 -13.14
C TYR A 122 4.83 -10.17 -12.73
N TRP A 123 5.62 -11.04 -12.08
CA TRP A 123 6.91 -10.70 -11.51
C TRP A 123 8.02 -11.55 -12.14
N ARG A 124 9.22 -11.00 -12.21
CA ARG A 124 10.48 -11.66 -12.59
C ARG A 124 11.60 -11.10 -11.73
N ASP A 125 12.80 -11.63 -11.90
CA ASP A 125 13.98 -11.05 -11.28
C ASP A 125 14.11 -9.56 -11.61
N TYR A 126 14.24 -8.75 -10.57
CA TYR A 126 14.37 -7.29 -10.63
C TYR A 126 13.18 -6.53 -11.27
N PHE A 127 12.05 -7.18 -11.52
CA PHE A 127 10.89 -6.55 -12.15
C PHE A 127 9.58 -7.08 -11.56
N LYS A 128 8.71 -6.16 -11.11
CA LYS A 128 7.36 -6.49 -10.63
C LYS A 128 6.35 -5.64 -11.38
N SER A 129 5.37 -6.28 -12.01
CA SER A 129 4.21 -5.60 -12.57
C SER A 129 2.92 -6.08 -11.92
N SER A 130 1.97 -5.17 -11.75
CA SER A 130 0.62 -5.49 -11.30
C SER A 130 -0.42 -4.60 -11.97
N VAL A 131 -1.63 -5.15 -12.09
CA VAL A 131 -2.82 -4.44 -12.54
C VAL A 131 -3.92 -4.67 -11.52
N ASN A 132 -4.59 -3.61 -11.07
CA ASN A 132 -5.64 -3.71 -10.07
C ASN A 132 -6.89 -3.00 -10.57
N GLY A 133 -8.03 -3.68 -10.48
CA GLY A 133 -9.36 -3.09 -10.71
C GLY A 133 -10.06 -2.83 -9.38
N TYR A 134 -10.67 -1.66 -9.26
CA TYR A 134 -11.39 -1.19 -8.08
C TYR A 134 -12.87 -0.97 -8.41
N PHE A 135 -13.74 -1.69 -7.71
CA PHE A 135 -15.17 -1.71 -7.96
C PHE A 135 -15.93 -1.35 -6.68
N ARG A 136 -16.76 -0.30 -6.74
CA ARG A 136 -17.61 0.09 -5.61
C ARG A 136 -18.58 -1.03 -5.23
N MET A 137 -18.80 -1.19 -3.93
CA MET A 137 -19.85 -2.04 -3.37
C MET A 137 -20.88 -1.24 -2.58
N SER A 138 -20.49 -0.10 -1.97
CA SER A 138 -21.42 0.86 -1.36
C SER A 138 -21.91 1.91 -2.37
N GLY A 139 -23.12 2.43 -2.12
CA GLY A 139 -23.76 3.50 -2.89
C GLY A 139 -23.44 4.89 -2.34
N TRP A 140 -24.18 5.90 -2.82
CA TRP A 140 -24.10 7.26 -2.26
C TRP A 140 -24.70 7.29 -0.85
N HIS A 141 -24.01 7.96 0.06
CA HIS A 141 -24.48 8.31 1.40
C HIS A 141 -23.82 9.61 1.86
N GLU A 142 -24.31 10.21 2.93
CA GLU A 142 -23.77 11.46 3.47
C GLU A 142 -22.25 11.35 3.68
N SER A 143 -21.51 12.36 3.24
CA SER A 143 -20.05 12.37 3.29
C SER A 143 -19.54 12.59 4.70
N TYR A 144 -18.55 11.79 5.08
CA TYR A 144 -17.89 11.91 6.38
C TYR A 144 -17.09 13.22 6.52
N ASN A 145 -16.46 13.69 5.44
CA ASN A 145 -15.54 14.83 5.48
C ASN A 145 -16.07 16.10 4.79
N LYS A 146 -17.19 16.03 4.08
CA LYS A 146 -17.81 17.19 3.41
C LYS A 146 -19.27 17.34 3.78
N LYS A 147 -19.56 18.38 4.56
CA LYS A 147 -20.93 18.75 4.90
C LYS A 147 -21.72 19.11 3.62
N ASP A 148 -22.96 18.63 3.53
CA ASP A 148 -23.90 18.84 2.42
C ASP A 148 -23.46 18.18 1.09
N TYR A 149 -22.58 17.17 1.15
CA TYR A 149 -22.20 16.33 0.01
C TYR A 149 -22.45 14.85 0.33
N ASP A 150 -22.73 14.07 -0.69
CA ASP A 150 -22.68 12.61 -0.62
C ASP A 150 -21.29 12.10 -1.05
N GLU A 151 -20.87 10.95 -0.53
CA GLU A 151 -19.69 10.23 -0.98
C GLU A 151 -20.02 8.78 -1.36
N ARG A 152 -19.18 8.19 -2.20
CA ARG A 152 -19.15 6.76 -2.52
C ARG A 152 -17.78 6.38 -3.07
N PRO A 153 -17.38 5.10 -3.11
CA PRO A 153 -16.16 4.69 -3.78
C PRO A 153 -16.21 4.99 -5.29
N ALA A 154 -15.14 5.58 -5.82
CA ALA A 154 -14.94 5.69 -7.26
C ALA A 154 -14.50 4.34 -7.83
N ASN A 155 -15.07 3.96 -8.98
CA ASN A 155 -14.53 2.84 -9.75
C ASN A 155 -13.27 3.30 -10.48
N GLY A 156 -12.32 2.40 -10.67
CA GLY A 156 -11.09 2.73 -11.35
C GLY A 156 -10.18 1.53 -11.51
N PHE A 157 -8.99 1.80 -12.03
CA PHE A 157 -7.93 0.81 -12.10
C PHE A 157 -6.58 1.49 -11.97
N ASP A 158 -5.57 0.70 -11.60
CA ASP A 158 -4.19 1.10 -11.72
C ASP A 158 -3.33 0.02 -12.40
N ILE A 159 -2.20 0.47 -12.93
CA ILE A 159 -1.13 -0.35 -13.46
C ILE A 159 0.16 0.12 -12.81
N ARG A 160 0.90 -0.81 -12.21
CA ARG A 160 2.13 -0.52 -11.46
C ARG A 160 3.29 -1.33 -12.02
N PHE A 161 4.43 -0.67 -12.17
CA PHE A 161 5.70 -1.28 -12.54
C PHE A 161 6.76 -0.85 -11.52
N ASN A 162 7.46 -1.82 -10.93
CA ASN A 162 8.63 -1.59 -10.08
C ASN A 162 9.80 -2.35 -10.69
N GLY A 163 10.86 -1.63 -11.05
CA GLY A 163 12.10 -2.19 -11.58
C GLY A 163 13.25 -1.90 -10.65
N TYR A 164 14.21 -2.82 -10.56
CA TYR A 164 15.44 -2.67 -9.77
C TYR A 164 16.64 -2.85 -10.69
N LEU A 165 17.72 -2.12 -10.45
CA LEU A 165 18.90 -2.23 -11.30
C LEU A 165 19.61 -3.58 -11.02
N PRO A 166 19.79 -4.50 -11.99
CA PRO A 166 20.37 -5.82 -11.70
C PRO A 166 21.80 -5.75 -11.12
N SER A 167 22.60 -4.78 -11.57
CA SER A 167 23.96 -4.54 -11.07
C SER A 167 24.00 -3.80 -9.73
N TYR A 168 22.91 -3.13 -9.33
CA TYR A 168 22.82 -2.44 -8.04
C TYR A 168 21.37 -2.44 -7.51
N PRO A 169 20.91 -3.58 -6.95
CA PRO A 169 19.49 -3.80 -6.64
C PRO A 169 18.90 -2.87 -5.57
N ALA A 170 19.76 -2.15 -4.84
CA ALA A 170 19.34 -1.10 -3.90
C ALA A 170 18.74 0.13 -4.61
N LEU A 171 19.00 0.31 -5.92
CA LEU A 171 18.37 1.35 -6.73
C LEU A 171 17.18 0.77 -7.50
N GLY A 172 16.00 1.32 -7.22
CA GLY A 172 14.75 0.97 -7.89
C GLY A 172 14.04 2.18 -8.49
N ALA A 173 13.22 1.92 -9.50
CA ALA A 173 12.32 2.87 -10.12
C ALA A 173 10.89 2.35 -10.06
N LYS A 174 9.94 3.26 -9.82
CA LYS A 174 8.51 2.97 -9.75
C LYS A 174 7.77 3.82 -10.77
N LEU A 175 6.96 3.17 -11.61
CA LEU A 175 6.02 3.80 -12.51
C LEU A 175 4.61 3.34 -12.16
N MET A 176 3.69 4.29 -12.08
CA MET A 176 2.28 4.02 -11.80
C MET A 176 1.42 4.84 -12.75
N TYR A 177 0.40 4.20 -13.30
CA TYR A 177 -0.69 4.86 -13.98
C TYR A 177 -2.00 4.47 -13.28
N GLU A 178 -2.81 5.45 -12.93
CA GLU A 178 -4.11 5.24 -12.29
C GLU A 178 -5.17 6.06 -13.00
N GLN A 179 -6.36 5.49 -13.13
CA GLN A 179 -7.53 6.15 -13.70
C GLN A 179 -8.75 5.81 -12.86
N TYR A 180 -9.43 6.84 -12.40
CA TYR A 180 -10.71 6.74 -11.68
C TYR A 180 -11.81 7.39 -12.50
N TYR A 181 -13.04 6.91 -12.29
CA TYR A 181 -14.24 7.39 -12.97
C TYR A 181 -15.23 7.95 -11.95
N GLY A 182 -15.61 9.20 -12.15
CA GLY A 182 -16.57 9.95 -11.35
C GLY A 182 -16.95 11.24 -12.08
N ASP A 183 -18.07 11.83 -11.69
CA ASP A 183 -18.58 13.10 -12.25
C ASP A 183 -17.89 14.32 -11.62
#